data_AF-A0A0R3R3V9-F1
#
_entry.id   AF-A0A0R3R3V9-F1
#
_cell.length_a   1.000
_cell.length_b   1.000
_cell.length_c   1.000
_cell.angle_alpha   90.00
_cell.angle_beta   90.00
_cell.angle_gamma   90.00
#
_symmetry.space_group_name_H-M   'P 1'
#
loop_
_entity.id
_entity.type
_entity.pdbx_description
1 polymer ?
#
loop_
_entity_poly.entity_id
_entity_poly.type
_entity_poly.pdbx_seq_one_letter_code
_entity_poly.pdbx_strand_id
1 'polypeptide(L)'
;MCGMHRARNFDDLKDVMDNRTIAALRSVYDHVDDIDLFPGIMSERPLKGALVGPMLTCIIGEQFQRLKRCDRFYYENDNAATRFTSDQLAEIRKTTLSKLICANSQYARRIQPNAFLMPDDLTNAPMKCSELPDIDLYEWLDRQFCVVDHRVINLGRTKRITPCITCTCTAEGPECHSMVIDRCETLLTEYLFSEVIADTVCVIQCSSLIRQRNG
;
A
#
# COMPACT_ATOMS: atom_id res chain seq x y z
N MET A 1 -24.48 15.73 -1.08
CA MET A 1 -23.23 15.15 -1.59
C MET A 1 -22.04 15.54 -0.73
N CYS A 2 -21.75 16.83 -0.50
CA CYS A 2 -20.53 17.26 0.21
C CYS A 2 -20.73 17.88 1.60
N GLY A 3 -21.96 17.91 2.15
CA GLY A 3 -22.22 18.41 3.51
C GLY A 3 -21.99 19.92 3.75
N MET A 4 -21.67 20.69 2.70
CA MET A 4 -21.43 22.13 2.79
C MET A 4 -22.74 22.92 2.85
N HIS A 5 -22.68 24.13 3.42
CA HIS A 5 -23.79 25.06 3.45
C HIS A 5 -24.16 25.51 2.02
N ARG A 6 -25.45 25.50 1.69
CA ARG A 6 -25.96 26.01 0.40
C ARG A 6 -26.10 27.52 0.46
N ALA A 7 -25.36 28.24 -0.37
CA ALA A 7 -25.51 29.69 -0.51
C ALA A 7 -26.92 30.05 -1.02
N ARG A 8 -27.51 31.10 -0.45
CA ARG A 8 -28.82 31.65 -0.84
C ARG A 8 -28.67 33.03 -1.50
N ASN A 9 -27.52 33.66 -1.31
CA ASN A 9 -27.14 34.92 -1.93
C ASN A 9 -25.61 34.93 -2.12
N PHE A 10 -25.10 35.90 -2.89
CA PHE A 10 -23.66 36.00 -3.15
C PHE A 10 -22.81 36.32 -1.90
N ASP A 11 -23.37 36.95 -0.87
CA ASP A 11 -22.63 37.25 0.36
C ASP A 11 -22.36 36.00 1.21
N ASP A 12 -23.18 34.95 1.07
CA ASP A 12 -22.96 33.63 1.69
C ASP A 12 -21.70 32.92 1.13
N LEU A 13 -21.13 33.38 0.02
CA LEU A 13 -19.91 32.81 -0.57
C LEU A 13 -18.61 33.31 0.10
N LYS A 14 -18.67 34.32 0.97
CA LYS A 14 -17.49 34.94 1.60
C LYS A 14 -16.66 33.99 2.46
N ASP A 15 -17.28 32.91 2.92
CA ASP A 15 -16.61 31.87 3.70
C ASP A 15 -15.62 31.06 2.86
N VAL A 16 -15.89 30.93 1.55
CA VAL A 16 -15.12 30.09 0.63
C VAL A 16 -14.47 30.85 -0.52
N MET A 17 -14.87 32.07 -0.83
CA MET A 17 -14.36 32.87 -1.94
C MET A 17 -13.90 34.26 -1.50
N ASP A 18 -13.04 34.89 -2.30
CA ASP A 18 -12.62 36.27 -2.09
C ASP A 18 -13.65 37.28 -2.60
N ASN A 19 -13.75 38.44 -1.95
CA ASN A 19 -14.73 39.49 -2.30
C ASN A 19 -14.65 39.94 -3.78
N ARG A 20 -13.45 39.95 -4.38
CA ARG A 20 -13.28 40.30 -5.80
C ARG A 20 -13.91 39.24 -6.71
N THR A 21 -13.72 37.98 -6.39
CA THR A 21 -14.30 36.84 -7.13
C THR A 21 -15.82 36.84 -7.02
N ILE A 22 -16.35 37.09 -5.82
CA ILE A 22 -17.80 37.21 -5.60
C ILE A 22 -18.38 38.37 -6.42
N ALA A 23 -17.71 39.52 -6.46
CA ALA A 23 -18.14 40.66 -7.27
C ALA A 23 -18.13 40.34 -8.78
N ALA A 24 -17.13 39.60 -9.26
CA ALA A 24 -17.07 39.15 -10.64
C ALA A 24 -18.20 38.16 -10.98
N LEU A 25 -18.46 37.17 -10.12
CA LEU A 25 -19.58 36.24 -10.29
C LEU A 25 -20.92 36.98 -10.31
N ARG A 26 -21.13 37.94 -9.40
CA ARG A 26 -22.34 38.78 -9.34
C ARG A 26 -22.53 39.65 -10.59
N SER A 27 -21.48 39.96 -11.34
CA SER A 27 -21.60 40.72 -12.60
C SER A 27 -22.04 39.87 -13.81
N VAL A 28 -22.01 38.55 -13.70
CA VAL A 28 -22.29 37.62 -14.80
C VAL A 28 -23.53 36.77 -14.52
N TYR A 29 -23.79 36.43 -13.26
CA TYR A 29 -24.93 35.62 -12.84
C TYR A 29 -25.95 36.47 -12.08
N ASP A 30 -27.24 36.26 -12.39
CA ASP A 30 -28.35 36.97 -11.74
C ASP A 30 -28.55 36.48 -10.30
N HIS A 31 -28.42 35.18 -10.07
CA HIS A 31 -28.55 34.55 -8.76
C HIS A 31 -27.41 33.56 -8.47
N VAL A 32 -27.16 33.29 -7.18
CA VAL A 32 -26.10 32.35 -6.75
C VAL A 32 -26.35 30.91 -7.23
N ASP A 33 -27.62 30.58 -7.47
CA ASP A 33 -28.03 29.26 -7.97
C ASP A 33 -27.77 29.08 -9.48
N ASP A 34 -27.48 30.17 -10.20
CA ASP A 34 -27.17 30.13 -11.64
C ASP A 34 -25.68 29.91 -11.90
N ILE A 35 -24.84 29.90 -10.85
CA ILE A 35 -23.40 29.68 -10.99
C ILE A 35 -23.15 28.25 -11.45
N ASP A 36 -22.63 28.10 -12.66
CA ASP A 36 -22.20 26.81 -13.18
C ASP A 36 -21.14 26.17 -12.29
N LEU A 37 -21.15 24.83 -12.23
CA LEU A 37 -20.26 24.07 -11.36
C LEU A 37 -18.79 24.47 -11.54
N PHE A 38 -18.30 24.51 -12.79
CA PHE A 38 -16.89 24.76 -13.12
C PHE A 38 -16.38 26.14 -12.68
N PRO A 39 -17.01 27.27 -13.07
CA PRO A 39 -16.61 28.59 -12.56
C PRO A 39 -16.82 28.70 -11.04
N GLY A 40 -17.81 28.02 -10.46
CA GLY A 40 -17.98 27.91 -9.01
C GLY A 40 -16.77 27.27 -8.32
N ILE A 41 -16.42 26.03 -8.66
CA ILE A 41 -15.27 25.32 -8.04
C ILE A 41 -13.94 26.03 -8.22
N MET A 42 -13.71 26.64 -9.38
CA MET A 42 -12.45 27.34 -9.68
C MET A 42 -12.33 28.66 -8.94
N SER A 43 -13.45 29.20 -8.46
CA SER A 43 -13.53 30.46 -7.72
C SER A 43 -13.31 30.30 -6.21
N GLU A 44 -13.42 29.08 -5.69
CA GLU A 44 -13.18 28.78 -4.28
C GLU A 44 -11.71 28.90 -3.90
N ARG A 45 -11.45 29.44 -2.70
CA ARG A 45 -10.12 29.49 -2.11
C ARG A 45 -9.60 28.08 -1.87
N PRO A 46 -8.35 27.77 -2.28
CA PRO A 46 -7.74 26.49 -1.96
C PRO A 46 -7.68 26.23 -0.45
N LEU A 47 -7.89 24.98 -0.06
CA LEU A 47 -7.63 24.55 1.31
C LEU A 47 -6.13 24.64 1.62
N LYS A 48 -5.76 24.79 2.91
CA LYS A 48 -4.36 24.87 3.33
C LYS A 48 -3.60 23.62 2.87
N GLY A 49 -2.58 23.80 2.03
CA GLY A 49 -1.76 22.71 1.49
C GLY A 49 -2.39 21.98 0.30
N ALA A 50 -3.55 22.41 -0.19
CA ALA A 50 -4.18 21.90 -1.40
C ALA A 50 -4.13 22.95 -2.53
N LEU A 51 -4.37 22.49 -3.75
CA LEU A 51 -4.48 23.36 -4.93
C LEU A 51 -5.92 23.74 -5.26
N VAL A 52 -6.90 23.16 -4.57
CA VAL A 52 -8.32 23.26 -4.89
C VAL A 52 -9.16 23.59 -3.65
N GLY A 53 -10.31 24.21 -3.89
CA GLY A 53 -11.27 24.57 -2.84
C GLY A 53 -12.03 23.37 -2.26
N PRO A 54 -12.85 23.61 -1.22
CA PRO A 54 -13.57 22.55 -0.50
C PRO A 54 -14.51 21.72 -1.39
N MET A 55 -15.23 22.34 -2.32
CA MET A 55 -16.20 21.61 -3.14
C MET A 55 -15.51 20.69 -4.15
N LEU A 56 -14.47 21.19 -4.81
CA LEU A 56 -13.68 20.37 -5.72
C LEU A 56 -12.90 19.28 -4.98
N THR A 57 -12.42 19.56 -3.77
CA THR A 57 -11.80 18.53 -2.89
C THR A 57 -12.76 17.38 -2.64
N CYS A 58 -14.01 17.68 -2.29
CA CYS A 58 -15.04 16.66 -2.08
C CYS A 58 -15.32 15.85 -3.36
N ILE A 59 -15.53 16.53 -4.50
CA ILE A 59 -15.83 15.86 -5.77
C ILE A 59 -14.67 14.95 -6.19
N ILE A 60 -13.44 15.46 -6.21
CA ILE A 60 -12.24 14.67 -6.54
C ILE A 60 -12.11 13.51 -5.55
N GLY A 61 -12.22 13.77 -4.25
CA GLY A 61 -12.11 12.75 -3.21
C GLY A 61 -13.10 11.60 -3.40
N GLU A 62 -14.38 11.91 -3.59
CA GLU A 62 -15.43 10.90 -3.82
C GLU A 62 -15.16 10.10 -5.10
N GLN A 63 -14.78 10.77 -6.19
CA GLN A 63 -14.48 10.09 -7.46
C GLN A 63 -13.27 9.17 -7.33
N PHE A 64 -12.14 9.64 -6.78
CA PHE A 64 -10.94 8.83 -6.60
C PHE A 64 -11.14 7.70 -5.58
N GLN A 65 -11.93 7.93 -4.53
CA GLN A 65 -12.30 6.88 -3.57
C GLN A 65 -13.09 5.75 -4.25
N ARG A 66 -14.08 6.10 -5.09
CA ARG A 66 -14.83 5.09 -5.86
C ARG A 66 -13.95 4.37 -6.86
N LEU A 67 -13.10 5.09 -7.61
CA LEU A 67 -12.15 4.47 -8.54
C LEU A 67 -11.23 3.47 -7.82
N LYS A 68 -10.70 3.82 -6.64
CA LYS A 68 -9.86 2.92 -5.85
C LYS A 68 -10.64 1.71 -5.30
N ARG A 69 -11.82 1.93 -4.70
CA ARG A 69 -12.56 0.86 -3.99
C ARG A 69 -13.36 -0.05 -4.91
N CYS A 70 -13.81 0.45 -6.05
CA CYS A 70 -14.66 -0.30 -6.98
C CYS A 70 -13.88 -0.94 -8.12
N ASP A 71 -12.56 -0.76 -8.18
CA ASP A 71 -11.69 -1.47 -9.12
C ASP A 71 -11.21 -2.79 -8.51
N ARG A 72 -11.70 -3.89 -9.08
CA ARG A 72 -11.28 -5.25 -8.69
C ARG A 72 -9.77 -5.46 -8.83
N PHE A 73 -9.14 -4.79 -9.80
CA PHE A 73 -7.73 -4.91 -10.12
C PHE A 73 -6.89 -3.77 -9.53
N TYR A 74 -7.43 -2.97 -8.61
CA TYR A 74 -6.64 -1.99 -7.88
C TYR A 74 -5.45 -2.70 -7.20
N TYR A 75 -4.24 -2.19 -7.40
CA TYR A 75 -3.01 -2.92 -7.10
C TYR A 75 -2.78 -3.26 -5.62
N GLU A 76 -3.45 -2.56 -4.68
CA GLU A 76 -3.39 -2.89 -3.24
C GLU A 76 -4.60 -3.69 -2.76
N ASN A 77 -5.44 -4.19 -3.66
CA ASN A 77 -6.57 -5.03 -3.29
C ASN A 77 -6.07 -6.40 -2.79
N ASP A 78 -6.77 -6.98 -1.81
CA ASP A 78 -6.44 -8.28 -1.20
C ASP A 78 -7.32 -9.42 -1.73
N ASN A 79 -7.86 -9.26 -2.95
CA ASN A 79 -8.62 -10.31 -3.60
C ASN A 79 -7.65 -11.39 -4.10
N ALA A 80 -7.71 -12.60 -3.53
CA ALA A 80 -6.84 -13.72 -3.88
C ALA A 80 -6.80 -14.05 -5.39
N ALA A 81 -7.84 -13.71 -6.16
CA ALA A 81 -7.85 -13.94 -7.60
C ALA A 81 -7.08 -12.89 -8.43
N THR A 82 -6.76 -11.72 -7.86
CA THR A 82 -6.20 -10.57 -8.59
C THR A 82 -5.15 -9.77 -7.83
N ARG A 83 -4.86 -10.11 -6.57
CA ARG A 83 -3.88 -9.40 -5.74
C ARG A 83 -2.45 -9.66 -6.23
N PHE A 84 -1.57 -8.71 -5.95
CA PHE A 84 -0.13 -8.97 -5.94
C PHE A 84 0.27 -9.69 -4.64
N THR A 85 1.39 -10.42 -4.67
CA THR A 85 1.99 -10.91 -3.43
C THR A 85 2.52 -9.75 -2.59
N SER A 86 2.76 -9.99 -1.30
CA SER A 86 3.32 -8.95 -0.41
C SER A 86 4.67 -8.42 -0.90
N ASP A 87 5.51 -9.29 -1.45
CA ASP A 87 6.84 -8.94 -1.97
C ASP A 87 6.73 -8.12 -3.26
N GLN A 88 5.87 -8.53 -4.20
CA GLN A 88 5.55 -7.74 -5.39
C GLN A 88 5.01 -6.36 -5.04
N LEU A 89 4.12 -6.27 -4.06
CA LEU A 89 3.56 -4.99 -3.62
C LEU A 89 4.61 -4.09 -2.95
N ALA A 90 5.57 -4.68 -2.22
CA ALA A 90 6.70 -3.95 -1.67
C ALA A 90 7.57 -3.34 -2.79
N GLU A 91 7.80 -4.07 -3.88
CA GLU A 91 8.54 -3.57 -5.04
C GLU A 91 7.78 -2.47 -5.79
N ILE A 92 6.46 -2.63 -6.02
CA ILE A 92 5.64 -1.58 -6.63
C ILE A 92 5.73 -0.28 -5.83
N ARG A 93 5.66 -0.34 -4.50
CA ARG A 93 5.69 0.83 -3.60
C ARG A 93 7.00 1.62 -3.62
N LYS A 94 8.11 1.03 -4.09
CA LYS A 94 9.38 1.75 -4.28
C LYS A 94 9.34 2.69 -5.50
N THR A 95 8.42 2.46 -6.42
CA THR A 95 8.36 3.20 -7.69
C THR A 95 8.06 4.67 -7.47
N THR A 96 8.85 5.55 -8.10
CA THR A 96 8.62 6.99 -8.14
C THR A 96 8.52 7.48 -9.58
N LEU A 97 7.78 8.57 -9.83
CA LEU A 97 7.72 9.20 -11.15
C LEU A 97 9.12 9.65 -11.62
N SER A 98 9.95 10.12 -10.69
CA SER A 98 11.34 10.49 -10.97
C SER A 98 12.17 9.31 -11.47
N LYS A 99 12.03 8.14 -10.84
CA LYS A 99 12.71 6.92 -11.30
C LYS A 99 12.21 6.49 -12.67
N LEU A 100 10.89 6.57 -12.92
CA LEU A 100 10.30 6.24 -14.22
C LEU A 100 10.85 7.15 -15.33
N ILE A 101 11.01 8.44 -15.08
CA ILE A 101 11.63 9.38 -16.02
C ILE A 101 13.10 9.00 -16.26
N CYS A 102 13.88 8.74 -15.20
CA CYS A 102 15.28 8.34 -15.31
C CYS A 102 15.47 7.05 -16.13
N ALA A 103 14.62 6.04 -15.90
CA ALA A 103 14.73 4.75 -16.59
C ALA A 103 14.40 4.84 -18.09
N ASN A 104 13.62 5.85 -18.52
CA ASN A 104 13.11 5.98 -19.88
C ASN A 104 13.66 7.22 -20.62
N SER A 105 14.63 7.93 -20.05
CA SER A 105 15.22 9.12 -20.66
C SER A 105 16.74 9.00 -20.76
N GLN A 106 17.27 9.13 -21.97
CA GLN A 106 18.71 9.17 -22.21
C GLN A 106 19.39 10.46 -21.71
N TYR A 107 18.59 11.49 -21.37
CA TYR A 107 19.09 12.81 -20.97
C TYR A 107 18.99 13.04 -19.46
N ALA A 108 18.06 12.36 -18.78
CA ALA A 108 17.89 12.49 -17.34
C ALA A 108 19.07 11.81 -16.61
N ARG A 109 20.03 12.62 -16.14
CA ARG A 109 21.14 12.14 -15.30
C ARG A 109 20.93 12.45 -13.82
N ARG A 110 20.26 13.57 -13.54
CA ARG A 110 19.90 14.03 -12.20
C ARG A 110 18.47 14.52 -12.20
N ILE A 111 17.74 14.21 -11.13
CA ILE A 111 16.35 14.61 -10.93
C ILE A 111 16.07 14.68 -9.44
N GLN A 112 15.10 15.51 -9.04
CA GLN A 112 14.62 15.54 -7.67
C GLN A 112 13.88 14.23 -7.31
N PRO A 113 13.95 13.75 -6.05
CA PRO A 113 13.27 12.52 -5.61
C PRO A 113 11.75 12.56 -5.83
N ASN A 114 11.10 13.70 -5.58
CA ASN A 114 9.68 13.90 -5.79
C ASN A 114 9.42 14.86 -6.95
N ALA A 115 9.08 14.30 -8.12
CA ALA A 115 8.79 15.05 -9.35
C ALA A 115 7.58 15.99 -9.25
N PHE A 116 6.69 15.83 -8.27
CA PHE A 116 5.52 16.71 -8.09
C PHE A 116 5.83 17.97 -7.28
N LEU A 117 6.99 18.02 -6.64
CA LEU A 117 7.46 19.19 -5.89
C LEU A 117 8.57 19.89 -6.66
N MET A 118 8.65 21.21 -6.48
CA MET A 118 9.79 21.98 -6.94
C MET A 118 11.05 21.46 -6.24
N PRO A 119 12.21 21.42 -6.94
CA PRO A 119 13.48 21.11 -6.30
C PRO A 119 13.82 22.15 -5.22
N ASP A 120 14.41 21.70 -4.13
CA ASP A 120 14.94 22.53 -3.04
C ASP A 120 16.25 21.92 -2.51
N ASP A 121 17.07 22.68 -1.78
CA ASP A 121 18.41 22.24 -1.39
C ASP A 121 18.44 21.26 -0.19
N LEU A 122 17.31 21.07 0.51
CA LEU A 122 17.24 20.34 1.78
C LEU A 122 16.56 18.97 1.64
N THR A 123 15.36 18.94 1.06
CA THR A 123 14.48 17.76 1.09
C THR A 123 14.19 17.16 -0.28
N ASN A 124 14.31 17.96 -1.35
CA ASN A 124 14.01 17.54 -2.72
C ASN A 124 15.12 17.95 -3.71
N ALA A 125 16.38 17.89 -3.25
CA ALA A 125 17.53 18.27 -4.06
C ALA A 125 17.71 17.28 -5.22
N PRO A 126 18.05 17.75 -6.44
CA PRO A 126 18.32 16.84 -7.55
C PRO A 126 19.48 15.90 -7.21
N MET A 127 19.25 14.60 -7.31
CA MET A 127 20.24 13.54 -7.05
C MET A 127 20.50 12.72 -8.31
N LYS A 128 21.51 11.85 -8.32
CA LYS A 128 21.81 11.03 -9.50
C LYS A 128 20.70 9.99 -9.68
N CYS A 129 20.33 9.71 -10.93
CA CYS A 129 19.33 8.67 -11.24
C CYS A 129 19.70 7.27 -10.68
N SER A 130 21.00 6.98 -10.53
CA SER A 130 21.51 5.74 -9.94
C SER A 130 21.30 5.62 -8.44
N GLU A 131 20.99 6.72 -7.76
CA GLU A 131 20.75 6.76 -6.31
C GLU A 131 19.24 6.58 -5.99
N LEU A 132 18.37 6.65 -7.01
CA LEU A 132 16.95 6.35 -6.87
C LEU A 132 16.71 4.84 -6.88
N PRO A 133 15.85 4.31 -5.99
CA PRO A 133 15.61 2.87 -5.88
C PRO A 133 15.08 2.29 -7.20
N ASP A 134 15.61 1.12 -7.56
CA ASP A 134 15.09 0.29 -8.65
C ASP A 134 13.97 -0.63 -8.14
N ILE A 135 13.06 -0.98 -9.04
CA ILE A 135 12.10 -2.06 -8.82
C ILE A 135 12.82 -3.39 -9.01
N ASP A 136 12.66 -4.32 -8.07
CA ASP A 136 13.16 -5.68 -8.24
C ASP A 136 12.11 -6.56 -8.94
N LEU A 137 12.36 -6.93 -10.20
CA LEU A 137 11.46 -7.78 -10.97
C LEU A 137 11.65 -9.28 -10.71
N TYR A 138 12.61 -9.69 -9.88
CA TYR A 138 12.75 -11.11 -9.49
C TYR A 138 11.52 -11.62 -8.72
N GLU A 139 10.72 -10.73 -8.12
CA GLU A 139 9.47 -11.11 -7.44
C GLU A 139 8.31 -11.48 -8.39
N TRP A 140 8.48 -11.30 -9.70
CA TRP A 140 7.56 -11.79 -10.73
C TRP A 140 8.01 -13.09 -11.40
N LEU A 141 9.14 -13.66 -10.96
CA LEU A 141 9.60 -14.93 -11.49
C LEU A 141 8.64 -16.05 -11.04
N ASP A 142 8.10 -16.81 -11.99
CA ASP A 142 7.34 -18.03 -11.69
C ASP A 142 8.26 -19.08 -11.05
N ARG A 143 8.20 -19.19 -9.72
CA ARG A 143 9.04 -20.12 -8.95
C ARG A 143 8.42 -21.53 -8.97
N GLN A 144 9.22 -22.52 -9.34
CA GLN A 144 8.83 -23.93 -9.24
C GLN A 144 9.07 -24.53 -7.84
N PHE A 145 9.68 -23.77 -6.94
CA PHE A 145 9.98 -24.17 -5.58
C PHE A 145 10.07 -22.97 -4.64
N CYS A 146 9.86 -23.23 -3.35
CA CYS A 146 10.03 -22.30 -2.26
C CYS A 146 11.22 -22.75 -1.41
N VAL A 147 11.93 -21.80 -0.80
CA VAL A 147 12.98 -22.10 0.19
C VAL A 147 12.53 -21.58 1.55
N VAL A 148 12.40 -22.49 2.52
CA VAL A 148 12.06 -22.15 3.91
C VAL A 148 13.11 -22.79 4.81
N ASP A 149 13.81 -21.98 5.60
CA ASP A 149 14.86 -22.44 6.53
C ASP A 149 15.85 -23.41 5.87
N HIS A 150 16.42 -22.98 4.73
CA HIS A 150 17.34 -23.77 3.88
C HIS A 150 16.76 -25.06 3.27
N ARG A 151 15.47 -25.34 3.45
CA ARG A 151 14.78 -26.49 2.84
C ARG A 151 14.04 -26.06 1.58
N VAL A 152 14.26 -26.81 0.50
CA VAL A 152 13.49 -26.67 -0.73
C VAL A 152 12.17 -27.44 -0.62
N ILE A 153 11.08 -26.78 -1.02
CA ILE A 153 9.73 -27.34 -1.15
C ILE A 153 9.27 -27.08 -2.58
N ASN A 154 9.03 -28.12 -3.37
CA ASN A 154 8.52 -27.95 -4.73
C ASN A 154 7.09 -27.41 -4.72
N LEU A 155 6.72 -26.65 -5.75
CA LEU A 155 5.39 -26.08 -5.91
C LEU A 155 4.29 -27.15 -5.73
N GLY A 156 3.27 -26.81 -4.94
CA GLY A 156 2.15 -27.69 -4.61
C GLY A 156 2.49 -28.82 -3.61
N ARG A 157 3.72 -28.85 -3.07
CA ARG A 157 4.12 -29.82 -2.03
C ARG A 157 4.15 -29.15 -0.66
N THR A 158 3.93 -29.99 0.35
CA THR A 158 4.02 -29.62 1.76
C THR A 158 5.21 -30.33 2.40
N LYS A 159 5.95 -29.63 3.25
CA LYS A 159 7.08 -30.19 4.00
C LYS A 159 7.04 -29.71 5.45
N ARG A 160 7.35 -30.61 6.39
CA ARG A 160 7.55 -30.27 7.80
C ARG A 160 8.91 -29.57 7.95
N ILE A 161 8.89 -28.32 8.38
CA ILE A 161 10.09 -27.47 8.48
C ILE A 161 10.71 -27.62 9.86
N THR A 162 9.89 -27.47 10.90
CA THR A 162 10.25 -27.76 12.29
C THR A 162 9.33 -28.87 12.83
N PRO A 163 9.58 -29.43 14.02
CA PRO A 163 8.75 -30.50 14.54
C PRO A 163 7.27 -30.12 14.68
N CYS A 164 6.86 -28.87 14.79
CA CYS A 164 5.45 -28.49 14.89
C CYS A 164 4.97 -27.49 13.83
N ILE A 165 5.76 -27.24 12.78
CA ILE A 165 5.39 -26.35 11.67
C ILE A 165 5.54 -27.08 10.34
N THR A 166 4.48 -27.02 9.53
CA THR A 166 4.47 -27.44 8.12
C THR A 166 4.29 -26.28 7.21
N CYS A 167 4.99 -26.29 6.08
CA CYS A 167 4.84 -25.27 5.05
C CYS A 167 4.48 -25.91 3.71
N THR A 168 3.56 -25.29 3.00
CA THR A 168 3.16 -25.64 1.63
C THR A 168 3.73 -24.59 0.68
N CYS A 169 4.40 -25.02 -0.38
CA CYS A 169 4.82 -24.08 -1.42
C CYS A 169 3.67 -23.80 -2.38
N THR A 170 3.23 -22.54 -2.44
CA THR A 170 2.20 -22.06 -3.37
C THR A 170 2.82 -21.19 -4.46
N ALA A 171 2.01 -20.79 -5.45
CA ALA A 171 2.45 -19.84 -6.47
C ALA A 171 2.77 -18.45 -5.88
N GLU A 172 2.19 -18.12 -4.73
CA GLU A 172 2.42 -16.83 -4.04
C GLU A 172 3.62 -16.90 -3.07
N GLY A 173 4.19 -18.08 -2.85
CA GLY A 173 5.27 -18.31 -1.89
C GLY A 173 4.96 -19.40 -0.86
N PRO A 174 5.81 -19.58 0.16
CA PRO A 174 5.60 -20.58 1.20
C PRO A 174 4.52 -20.14 2.22
N GLU A 175 3.50 -20.98 2.39
CA GLU A 175 2.47 -20.82 3.42
C GLU A 175 2.72 -21.80 4.56
N CYS A 176 3.05 -21.29 5.75
CA CYS A 176 3.40 -22.09 6.92
C CYS A 176 2.30 -22.05 7.99
N HIS A 177 1.97 -23.21 8.54
CA HIS A 177 0.96 -23.36 9.59
C HIS A 177 1.47 -24.28 10.70
N SER A 178 1.00 -24.00 11.92
CA SER A 178 1.21 -24.88 13.07
C SER A 178 0.45 -26.19 12.88
N MET A 179 1.11 -27.29 13.18
CA MET A 179 0.48 -28.61 13.28
C MET A 179 -0.13 -28.79 14.67
N VAL A 180 -1.24 -29.52 14.74
CA VAL A 180 -1.77 -30.01 16.02
C VAL A 180 -1.00 -31.26 16.42
N ILE A 181 -0.50 -31.28 17.66
CA ILE A 181 0.24 -32.42 18.23
C ILE A 181 -0.67 -33.17 19.19
N ASP A 182 -1.14 -34.35 18.75
CA ASP A 182 -2.04 -35.18 19.56
C ASP A 182 -1.32 -35.88 20.74
N ARG A 183 -0.05 -36.27 20.53
CA ARG A 183 0.75 -37.02 21.50
C ARG A 183 2.18 -36.53 21.54
N CYS A 184 2.50 -35.78 22.58
CA CYS A 184 3.81 -35.17 22.79
C CYS A 184 4.90 -36.22 23.06
N GLU A 185 4.56 -37.40 23.57
CA GLU A 185 5.48 -38.51 23.74
C GLU A 185 6.03 -38.99 22.40
N THR A 186 5.16 -39.13 21.39
CA THR A 186 5.54 -39.52 20.03
C THR A 186 6.47 -38.48 19.40
N LEU A 187 6.15 -37.20 19.55
CA LEU A 187 7.00 -36.10 19.08
C LEU A 187 8.42 -36.19 19.66
N LEU A 188 8.52 -36.47 20.96
CA LEU A 188 9.79 -36.59 21.69
C LEU A 188 10.56 -37.89 21.40
N THR A 189 9.94 -38.86 20.74
CA THR A 189 10.60 -40.07 20.21
C THR A 189 11.04 -39.90 18.75
N GLU A 190 10.32 -39.10 17.96
CA GLU A 190 10.62 -38.87 16.54
C GLU A 190 11.68 -37.79 16.29
N TYR A 191 11.77 -36.79 17.18
CA TYR A 191 12.65 -35.64 17.04
C TYR A 191 13.62 -35.52 18.21
N LEU A 192 14.78 -34.90 17.96
CA LEU A 192 15.72 -34.59 19.03
C LEU A 192 15.08 -33.59 19.99
N PHE A 193 15.32 -33.76 21.28
CA PHE A 193 14.78 -32.86 22.29
C PHE A 193 15.17 -31.40 22.02
N SER A 194 16.39 -31.15 21.54
CA SER A 194 16.89 -29.83 21.13
C SER A 194 16.08 -29.20 20.00
N GLU A 195 15.58 -29.99 19.04
CA GLU A 195 14.75 -29.49 17.93
C GLU A 195 13.34 -29.13 18.41
N VAL A 196 12.79 -29.93 19.33
CA VAL A 196 11.46 -29.72 19.91
C VAL A 196 11.42 -28.45 20.77
N ILE A 197 12.45 -28.19 21.57
CA ILE A 197 12.50 -26.98 22.42
C ILE A 197 12.84 -25.71 21.62
N ALA A 198 13.46 -25.84 20.45
CA ALA A 198 13.71 -24.71 19.55
C ALA A 198 12.42 -24.26 18.82
N ASP A 199 11.42 -25.13 18.73
CA ASP A 199 10.13 -24.85 18.13
C ASP A 199 9.13 -24.32 19.17
N THR A 200 8.78 -23.03 19.07
CA THR A 200 7.86 -22.39 20.01
C THR A 200 6.45 -22.99 19.99
N VAL A 201 5.99 -23.47 18.83
CA VAL A 201 4.68 -24.13 18.69
C VAL A 201 4.70 -25.46 19.45
N CYS A 202 5.78 -26.24 19.32
CA CYS A 202 5.95 -27.46 20.10
C CYS A 202 6.01 -27.19 21.59
N VAL A 203 6.77 -26.17 22.02
CA VAL A 203 6.92 -25.80 23.42
C VAL A 203 5.57 -25.43 24.04
N ILE A 204 4.72 -24.72 23.30
CA ILE A 204 3.37 -24.36 23.76
C ILE A 204 2.50 -25.61 23.92
N GLN A 205 2.42 -26.46 22.89
CA GLN A 205 1.53 -27.62 22.89
C GLN A 205 1.98 -28.74 23.84
N CYS A 206 3.30 -28.90 24.05
CA CYS A 206 3.91 -29.99 24.83
C CYS A 206 4.57 -29.52 26.14
N SER A 207 4.16 -28.36 26.66
CA SER A 207 4.81 -27.69 27.79
C SER A 207 4.96 -28.55 29.05
N SER A 208 3.99 -29.42 29.37
CA SER A 208 4.01 -30.28 30.57
C SER A 208 5.15 -31.31 30.53
N LEU A 209 5.25 -32.05 29.43
CA LEU A 209 6.27 -33.08 29.19
C LEU A 209 7.67 -32.49 29.06
N ILE A 210 7.79 -31.33 28.39
CA ILE A 210 9.08 -30.65 28.23
C ILE A 210 9.62 -30.19 29.59
N ARG A 211 8.77 -29.67 30.49
CA ARG A 211 9.17 -29.28 31.85
C ARG A 211 9.67 -30.47 32.69
N GLN A 212 9.03 -31.63 32.59
CA GLN A 212 9.44 -32.84 33.31
C GLN A 212 10.81 -33.37 32.89
N ARG A 213 11.22 -33.11 31.65
CA ARG A 213 12.50 -33.58 31.09
C ARG A 213 13.67 -32.60 31.30
N ASN A 214 13.35 -31.35 31.66
CA ASN A 214 14.32 -30.28 31.97
C ASN A 214 14.66 -30.17 33.46
N GLY A 215 13.90 -30.83 34.35
CA GLY A 215 14.20 -30.96 35.77
C GLY A 215 14.94 -32.26 36.07
#